data_AF-A0A8T6IVP0-F1
#
_entry.id   AF-A0A8T6IVP0-F1
#
_cell.length_a   1.000
_cell.length_b   1.000
_cell.length_c   1.000
_cell.angle_alpha   90.00
_cell.angle_beta   90.00
_cell.angle_gamma   90.00
#
_symmetry.space_group_name_H-M   'P 1'
#
loop_
_entity.id
_entity.type
_entity.pdbx_description
1 polymer ?
#
loop_
_entity_poly.entity_id
_entity_poly.type
_entity_poly.pdbx_seq_one_letter_code
_entity_poly.pdbx_strand_id
1 'polypeptide(L)'
;MSENWVLKEEEAVELLALLITSARIQMEEPAHYGPLRLLTATERLSGMIVERASENSRAFLQENVDRIPDMHMAMSDGEAYIAALDERCRAVAACLLRHNCPPEEE
;
A
#
# COMPACT_ATOMS: atom_id res chain seq x y z
N MET A 1 -27.76 -1.48 7.14
CA MET A 1 -26.64 -2.19 7.78
C MET A 1 -25.41 -1.39 7.47
N SER A 2 -24.87 -0.68 8.47
CA SER A 2 -23.61 0.04 8.27
C SER A 2 -22.51 -1.00 8.37
N GLU A 3 -22.13 -1.58 7.22
CA GLU A 3 -20.86 -2.29 7.12
C GLU A 3 -19.78 -1.36 7.66
N ASN A 4 -18.90 -1.86 8.51
CA ASN A 4 -18.00 -1.04 9.31
C ASN A 4 -16.90 -0.46 8.39
N TRP A 5 -17.19 0.66 7.75
CA TRP A 5 -16.25 1.35 6.86
C TRP A 5 -15.04 1.81 7.67
N VAL A 6 -13.85 1.34 7.27
CA VAL A 6 -12.59 1.74 7.92
C VAL A 6 -12.19 3.17 7.51
N LEU A 7 -12.55 3.59 6.30
CA LEU A 7 -12.36 4.96 5.78
C LEU A 7 -13.57 5.84 6.06
N LYS A 8 -13.33 7.11 6.41
CA LYS A 8 -14.33 8.18 6.36
C LYS A 8 -14.53 8.64 4.91
N GLU A 9 -15.67 9.29 4.66
CA GLU A 9 -15.97 9.88 3.35
C GLU A 9 -14.87 10.84 2.88
N GLU A 10 -14.42 11.75 3.76
CA GLU A 10 -13.35 12.72 3.45
C GLU A 10 -12.02 12.04 3.05
N GLU A 11 -11.66 10.96 3.73
CA GLU A 11 -10.43 10.18 3.47
C GLU A 11 -10.54 9.42 2.14
N ALA A 12 -11.72 8.87 1.85
CA ALA A 12 -11.98 8.21 0.57
C ALA A 12 -11.94 9.20 -0.60
N VAL A 13 -12.52 10.40 -0.43
CA VAL A 13 -12.48 11.47 -1.44
C VAL A 13 -11.05 11.97 -1.65
N GLU A 14 -10.27 12.13 -0.57
CA GLU A 14 -8.85 12.51 -0.67
C GLU A 14 -8.04 11.47 -1.46
N LEU A 15 -8.20 10.18 -1.15
CA LEU A 15 -7.50 9.12 -1.86
C LEU A 15 -7.90 9.07 -3.34
N LEU A 16 -9.18 9.26 -3.65
CA LEU A 16 -9.67 9.33 -5.03
C LEU A 16 -9.05 10.52 -5.78
N ALA A 17 -8.98 11.69 -5.16
CA ALA A 17 -8.34 12.87 -5.74
C ALA A 17 -6.84 12.62 -6.00
N LEU A 18 -6.14 11.99 -5.06
CA LEU A 18 -4.73 11.61 -5.24
C LEU A 18 -4.55 10.67 -6.44
N LEU A 19 -5.37 9.63 -6.56
CA LEU A 19 -5.26 8.64 -7.64
C LEU A 19 -5.51 9.27 -9.03
N ILE A 20 -6.56 10.10 -9.15
CA ILE A 20 -6.91 10.75 -10.42
C ILE A 20 -5.82 11.76 -10.84
N THR A 21 -5.38 12.59 -9.90
CA THR A 21 -4.32 13.59 -10.19
C THR A 21 -2.99 12.91 -10.52
N SER A 22 -2.65 11.84 -9.79
CA SER A 22 -1.50 10.98 -10.07
C SER A 22 -1.53 10.41 -11.48
N ALA A 23 -2.67 9.87 -11.92
CA ALA A 23 -2.83 9.33 -13.26
C ALA A 23 -2.62 10.39 -14.36
N ARG A 24 -3.13 11.61 -14.15
CA ARG A 24 -2.96 12.71 -15.11
C ARG A 24 -1.51 13.15 -15.22
N ILE A 25 -0.82 13.31 -14.10
CA ILE A 25 0.58 13.78 -14.11
C ILE A 25 1.49 12.70 -14.74
N GLN A 26 1.20 11.42 -14.52
CA GLN A 26 1.97 10.31 -15.07
C GLN A 26 2.02 10.27 -16.61
N MET A 27 1.09 10.93 -17.30
CA MET A 27 1.12 11.05 -18.77
C MET A 27 2.26 11.93 -19.29
N GLU A 28 2.80 12.81 -18.45
CA GLU A 28 3.85 13.78 -18.80
C GLU A 28 5.20 13.47 -18.13
N GLU A 29 5.19 12.68 -17.07
CA GLU A 29 6.37 12.34 -16.30
C GLU A 29 7.03 11.02 -16.73
N PRO A 30 8.29 10.78 -16.33
CA PRO A 30 8.94 9.50 -16.57
C PRO A 30 8.16 8.30 -16.01
N ALA A 31 8.19 7.18 -16.74
CA ALA A 31 7.41 5.99 -16.41
C ALA A 31 7.66 5.45 -14.98
N HIS A 32 8.87 5.63 -14.44
CA HIS A 32 9.22 5.16 -13.10
C HIS A 32 8.52 5.94 -11.96
N TYR A 33 7.96 7.13 -12.22
CA TYR A 33 7.15 7.84 -11.22
C TYR A 33 5.79 7.20 -10.97
N GLY A 34 5.29 6.38 -11.90
CA GLY A 34 4.01 5.70 -11.77
C GLY A 34 4.00 4.76 -10.55
N PRO A 35 4.95 3.81 -10.46
CA PRO A 35 5.14 2.99 -9.28
C PRO A 35 5.26 3.79 -7.97
N LEU A 36 6.00 4.90 -7.95
CA LEU A 36 6.13 5.72 -6.74
C LEU A 36 4.81 6.33 -6.29
N ARG A 37 3.99 6.81 -7.22
CA ARG A 37 2.67 7.35 -6.87
C ARG A 37 1.75 6.29 -6.28
N LEU A 38 1.84 5.05 -6.76
CA LEU A 38 1.12 3.92 -6.18
C LEU A 38 1.61 3.61 -4.75
N LEU A 39 2.92 3.68 -4.52
CA LEU A 39 3.52 3.52 -3.19
C LEU A 39 3.07 4.66 -2.24
N THR A 40 3.10 5.91 -2.68
CA THR A 40 2.58 7.06 -1.93
C THR A 40 1.09 6.93 -1.59
N ALA A 41 0.27 6.48 -2.55
CA ALA A 41 -1.14 6.22 -2.30
C ALA A 41 -1.34 5.10 -1.26
N THR A 42 -0.48 4.07 -1.29
CA THR A 42 -0.48 2.97 -0.33
C THR A 42 -0.15 3.45 1.08
N GLU A 43 0.90 4.28 1.23
CA GLU A 43 1.29 4.87 2.52
C GLU A 43 0.16 5.73 3.11
N ARG A 44 -0.44 6.60 2.29
CA ARG A 44 -1.58 7.43 2.74
C ARG A 44 -2.78 6.61 3.15
N LEU A 45 -3.16 5.61 2.34
CA LEU A 45 -4.26 4.71 2.67
C LEU A 45 -4.00 3.99 4.00
N SER A 46 -2.79 3.47 4.20
CA SER A 46 -2.41 2.81 5.45
C SER A 46 -2.58 3.75 6.66
N GLY A 47 -2.06 4.97 6.58
CA GLY A 47 -2.21 5.97 7.64
C GLY A 47 -3.67 6.33 7.96
N MET A 48 -4.56 6.32 6.96
CA MET A 48 -5.99 6.59 7.16
C MET A 48 -6.70 5.44 7.88
N ILE A 49 -6.26 4.19 7.66
CA ILE A 49 -6.98 3.00 8.13
C ILE A 49 -6.38 2.32 9.37
N VAL A 50 -5.09 2.51 9.66
CA VAL A 50 -4.33 1.74 10.67
C VAL A 50 -4.95 1.78 12.08
N GLU A 51 -5.46 2.95 12.50
CA GLU A 51 -6.09 3.13 13.82
C GLU A 51 -7.43 2.39 13.93
N ARG A 52 -8.18 2.30 12.82
CA ARG A 52 -9.52 1.67 12.75
C ARG A 52 -9.49 0.24 12.23
N ALA A 53 -8.33 -0.23 11.76
CA ALA A 53 -8.13 -1.57 11.28
C ALA A 53 -8.30 -2.61 12.39
N SER A 54 -8.72 -3.82 12.01
CA SER A 54 -8.62 -4.98 12.91
C SER A 54 -7.16 -5.22 13.31
N GLU A 55 -6.91 -5.93 14.41
CA GLU A 55 -5.54 -6.24 14.84
C GLU A 55 -4.73 -6.98 13.75
N ASN A 56 -5.37 -7.95 13.09
CA ASN A 56 -4.82 -8.66 11.94
C ASN A 56 -4.47 -7.71 10.78
N SER A 57 -5.37 -6.81 10.41
CA SER A 57 -5.12 -5.84 9.34
C SER A 57 -4.06 -4.81 9.73
N ARG A 58 -3.98 -4.41 11.00
CA ARG A 58 -2.96 -3.49 11.51
C ARG A 58 -1.57 -4.11 11.43
N ALA A 59 -1.43 -5.37 11.86
CA ALA A 59 -0.18 -6.11 11.74
C ALA A 59 0.27 -6.22 10.27
N PHE A 60 -0.66 -6.54 9.36
CA PHE A 60 -0.41 -6.52 7.91
C PHE A 60 0.17 -5.17 7.44
N LEU A 61 -0.47 -4.07 7.84
CA LEU A 61 -0.09 -2.72 7.41
C LEU A 61 1.30 -2.32 7.95
N GLN A 62 1.57 -2.57 9.23
CA GLN A 62 2.86 -2.24 9.85
C GLN A 62 4.02 -3.05 9.26
N GLU A 63 3.83 -4.34 9.00
CA GLU A 63 4.87 -5.20 8.41
C GLU A 63 5.21 -4.81 6.96
N ASN A 64 4.21 -4.37 6.19
CA ASN A 64 4.32 -4.25 4.74
C ASN A 64 4.38 -2.80 4.23
N VAL A 65 3.70 -1.85 4.89
CA VAL A 65 3.58 -0.46 4.40
C VAL A 65 4.59 0.48 5.06
N ASP A 66 4.92 0.30 6.34
CA ASP A 66 5.87 1.19 7.05
C ASP A 66 7.29 1.15 6.49
N ARG A 67 7.59 0.16 5.64
CA ARG A 67 8.88 -0.05 4.98
C ARG A 67 8.92 0.43 3.52
N ILE A 68 7.85 1.07 3.03
CA ILE A 68 7.82 1.70 1.70
C ILE A 68 8.74 2.95 1.61
N PRO A 69 8.92 3.78 2.66
CA PRO A 69 9.81 4.94 2.60
C PRO A 69 11.25 4.61 2.20
N ASP A 70 11.76 3.43 2.59
CA ASP A 70 13.09 2.96 2.23
C ASP A 70 13.28 2.77 0.72
N MET A 71 12.18 2.55 -0.01
CA MET A 71 12.19 2.32 -1.47
C MET A 71 12.30 3.62 -2.27
N HIS A 72 11.84 4.75 -1.71
CA HIS A 72 12.05 6.06 -2.32
C HIS A 72 13.54 6.42 -2.40
N MET A 73 14.37 5.92 -1.47
CA MET A 73 15.82 6.13 -1.46
C MET A 73 16.57 5.25 -2.48
N ALA A 74 16.00 4.12 -2.88
CA ALA A 74 16.60 3.19 -3.83
C ALA A 74 16.50 3.65 -5.31
N MET A 75 15.76 4.72 -5.61
CA MET A 75 15.52 5.17 -6.99
C MET A 75 16.77 5.52 -7.81
N SER A 76 17.88 5.86 -7.16
CA SER A 76 19.15 6.08 -7.86
C SER A 76 19.72 4.80 -8.48
N ASP A 77 19.20 3.64 -8.08
CA ASP A 77 19.54 2.31 -8.57
C ASP A 77 18.26 1.55 -8.98
N GLY A 78 17.99 1.53 -10.29
CA GLY A 78 16.78 0.91 -10.84
C GLY A 78 16.67 -0.59 -10.55
N GLU A 79 17.78 -1.32 -10.51
CA GLU A 79 17.76 -2.77 -10.22
C GLU A 79 17.44 -3.02 -8.74
N ALA A 80 18.07 -2.26 -7.84
CA ALA A 80 17.76 -2.33 -6.41
C ALA A 80 16.30 -1.95 -6.11
N TYR A 81 15.77 -0.93 -6.80
CA TYR A 81 14.38 -0.52 -6.66
C TYR A 81 13.40 -1.61 -7.13
N ILE A 82 13.65 -2.25 -8.28
CA ILE A 82 12.83 -3.36 -8.77
C ILE A 82 12.90 -4.55 -7.81
N ALA A 83 14.10 -4.93 -7.35
CA ALA A 83 14.25 -6.02 -6.39
C ALA A 83 13.50 -5.75 -5.07
N ALA A 84 13.49 -4.50 -4.60
CA ALA A 84 12.73 -4.10 -3.42
C ALA A 84 11.21 -4.19 -3.65
N LEU A 85 10.72 -3.80 -4.84
CA LEU A 85 9.31 -3.98 -5.24
C LEU A 85 8.91 -5.46 -5.29
N ASP A 86 9.73 -6.31 -5.90
CA ASP A 86 9.47 -7.74 -6.00
C ASP A 86 9.39 -8.40 -4.62
N GLU A 87 10.31 -8.01 -3.71
CA GLU A 87 10.28 -8.50 -2.35
C GLU A 87 9.02 -8.05 -1.60
N ARG A 88 8.57 -6.82 -1.84
CA ARG A 88 7.31 -6.33 -1.27
C ARG A 88 6.11 -7.10 -1.79
N CYS A 89 6.06 -7.39 -3.08
CA CYS A 89 5.02 -8.22 -3.68
C CYS A 89 4.97 -9.61 -3.05
N ARG A 90 6.13 -10.24 -2.82
CA ARG A 90 6.22 -11.53 -2.12
C ARG A 90 5.72 -11.45 -0.68
N ALA A 91 6.12 -10.41 0.08
CA ALA A 91 5.69 -10.22 1.46
C ALA A 91 4.17 -10.03 1.58
N VAL A 92 3.58 -9.20 0.71
CA VAL A 92 2.13 -8.99 0.64
C VAL A 92 1.41 -10.29 0.29
N ALA A 93 1.87 -11.03 -0.72
CA ALA A 93 1.27 -12.31 -1.10
C ALA A 93 1.31 -13.33 0.04
N ALA A 94 2.46 -13.46 0.71
CA ALA A 94 2.61 -14.35 1.87
C ALA A 94 1.66 -13.95 3.00
N CYS A 95 1.47 -12.65 3.25
CA CYS A 95 0.55 -12.19 4.27
C CYS A 95 -0.91 -12.47 3.92
N LEU A 96 -1.33 -12.23 2.67
CA LEU A 96 -2.67 -12.56 2.19
C LEU A 96 -2.97 -14.06 2.28
N LEU A 97 -2.00 -14.92 1.99
CA LEU A 97 -2.14 -16.37 2.15
C LEU A 97 -2.34 -16.76 3.62
N ARG A 98 -1.61 -16.14 4.56
CA ARG A 98 -1.81 -16.37 6.00
C ARG A 98 -3.17 -15.86 6.49
N HIS A 99 -3.64 -14.72 5.99
CA HIS A 99 -4.94 -14.15 6.36
C HIS A 99 -6.13 -14.97 5.83
N ASN A 100 -5.99 -15.60 4.66
CA ASN A 100 -7.04 -16.40 4.04
C ASN A 100 -6.93 -17.90 4.36
N CYS A 101 -5.90 -18.33 5.10
CA CYS A 101 -5.76 -19.71 5.54
C CYS A 101 -6.56 -19.90 6.83
N PRO A 102 -7.60 -20.75 6.85
CA PRO A 102 -8.27 -21.11 8.10
C PRO A 102 -7.27 -21.79 9.05
N PRO A 103 -7.41 -21.65 10.38
CA PRO A 103 -6.55 -22.36 11.32
C PRO A 103 -6.67 -23.87 11.08
N GLU A 104 -5.53 -24.58 11.08
CA GLU A 104 -5.52 -26.04 11.04
C GLU A 104 -6.25 -26.55 12.30
N GLU A 105 -7.35 -27.28 12.11
CA GLU A 105 -8.07 -27.93 13.19
C GLU A 105 -7.18 -29.06 13.75
N GLU A 106 -6.69 -28.89 14.99
CA GLU A 106 -6.04 -29.95 15.79
C GLU A 106 -7.05 -30.97 16.34
#